data_AF-A0AAU9RGX9-F1
#
_entry.id   AF-A0AAU9RGX9-F1
#
_cell.length_a   1.000
_cell.length_b   1.000
_cell.length_c   1.000
_cell.angle_alpha   90.00
_cell.angle_beta   90.00
_cell.angle_gamma   90.00
#
_symmetry.space_group_name_H-M   'P 1'
#
loop_
_entity.id
_entity.type
_entity.pdbx_description
1 polymer ?
#
loop_
_entity_poly.entity_id
_entity_poly.type
_entity_poly.pdbx_seq_one_letter_code
_entity_poly.pdbx_strand_id
1 'polypeptide(L)'
;MNDTGNFMLLHSDSSLEWESFQNPTDTMLPTQAMNSGGVLYSRQSETNFAHGRFHFRLLQEGNLVLNTRDVQSNFAYEPYYNSGTDDSSNTANSGYQVVFNQTAQMYILKRNNQRMDLTMDLVPSTKDHYHRATLNFD
;
A
#
# COMPACT_ATOMS: atom_id res chain seq x y z
N MET A 1 -0.90 -20.57 -3.36
CA MET A 1 -0.53 -19.53 -2.38
C MET A 1 0.83 -19.92 -1.83
N ASN A 2 1.78 -19.00 -1.78
CA ASN A 2 3.11 -19.25 -1.21
C ASN A 2 3.12 -18.99 0.31
N ASP A 3 4.27 -19.22 0.95
CA ASP A 3 4.45 -19.03 2.40
C ASP A 3 4.38 -17.55 2.84
N THR A 4 4.42 -16.60 1.90
CA THR A 4 4.23 -15.17 2.18
C THR A 4 2.74 -14.77 2.12
N GLY A 5 1.85 -15.72 1.87
CA GLY A 5 0.42 -15.48 1.71
C GLY A 5 0.02 -14.84 0.39
N ASN A 6 0.93 -14.77 -0.57
CA ASN A 6 0.63 -14.27 -1.91
C ASN A 6 -0.01 -15.40 -2.74
N PHE A 7 -1.19 -15.16 -3.29
CA PHE A 7 -1.80 -16.05 -4.27
C PHE A 7 -1.24 -15.73 -5.66
N MET A 8 -0.63 -16.72 -6.28
CA MET A 8 0.05 -16.58 -7.58
C MET A 8 -0.57 -17.57 -8.57
N LEU A 9 -0.83 -17.09 -9.78
CA LEU A 9 -1.20 -17.89 -10.94
C LEU A 9 0.04 -18.00 -11.83
N LEU A 10 0.49 -19.24 -12.05
CA LEU A 10 1.65 -19.53 -12.87
C LEU A 10 1.22 -20.28 -14.13
N HIS A 11 1.91 -20.03 -15.23
CA HIS A 11 1.80 -20.84 -16.43
C HIS A 11 2.48 -22.21 -16.22
N SER A 12 2.32 -23.11 -17.19
CA SER A 12 2.87 -24.47 -17.14
C SER A 12 4.40 -24.54 -17.07
N ASP A 13 5.10 -23.52 -17.57
CA ASP A 13 6.56 -23.36 -17.49
C ASP A 13 7.02 -22.58 -16.24
N SER A 14 6.10 -22.35 -15.29
CA SER A 14 6.32 -21.57 -14.08
C SER A 14 6.49 -20.05 -14.29
N SER A 15 6.17 -19.49 -15.46
CA SER A 15 6.08 -18.02 -15.60
C SER A 15 4.96 -17.46 -14.72
N LEU A 16 5.20 -16.30 -14.11
CA LEU A 16 4.18 -15.59 -13.32
C LEU A 16 3.21 -14.84 -14.23
N GLU A 17 1.95 -15.25 -14.23
CA GLU A 17 0.89 -14.60 -15.02
C GLU A 17 0.13 -13.57 -14.19
N TRP A 18 -0.06 -13.84 -12.89
CA TRP A 18 -0.78 -12.94 -11.99
C TRP A 18 -0.44 -13.22 -10.53
N GLU A 19 -0.45 -12.17 -9.70
CA GLU A 19 -0.37 -12.33 -8.25
C GLU A 19 -1.24 -11.33 -7.48
N SER A 20 -1.75 -11.76 -6.33
CA SER A 20 -2.65 -10.97 -5.48
C SER A 20 -1.99 -9.71 -4.93
N PHE A 21 -0.69 -9.77 -4.61
CA PHE A 21 0.00 -8.66 -3.97
C PHE A 21 0.27 -7.48 -4.91
N GLN A 22 0.28 -7.69 -6.24
CA GLN A 22 0.33 -6.61 -7.24
C GLN A 22 -1.05 -6.04 -7.58
N ASN A 23 -2.11 -6.60 -7.01
CA ASN A 23 -3.49 -6.18 -7.23
C ASN A 23 -4.20 -5.92 -5.88
N PRO A 24 -3.64 -5.07 -4.99
CA PRO A 24 -4.27 -4.78 -3.70
C PRO A 24 -5.61 -4.07 -3.87
N THR A 25 -6.54 -4.34 -2.95
CA THR A 25 -7.84 -3.66 -2.85
C THR A 25 -7.78 -2.53 -1.80
N ASP A 26 -8.49 -2.69 -0.69
CA ASP A 26 -8.51 -1.82 0.47
C ASP A 26 -7.52 -2.27 1.55
N THR A 27 -6.87 -3.43 1.37
CA THR A 27 -6.09 -4.09 2.41
C THR A 27 -4.68 -4.42 1.93
N MET A 28 -3.69 -4.12 2.78
CA MET A 28 -2.34 -4.66 2.69
C MET A 28 -2.12 -5.74 3.75
N LEU A 29 -1.41 -6.80 3.36
CA LEU A 29 -1.04 -7.91 4.24
C LEU A 29 0.45 -7.90 4.59
N PRO A 30 0.86 -8.49 5.73
CA PRO A 30 2.27 -8.65 6.05
C PRO A 30 3.02 -9.33 4.90
N THR A 31 4.27 -8.92 4.69
CA THR A 31 5.15 -9.27 3.56
C THR A 31 4.81 -8.63 2.21
N GLN A 32 3.73 -7.86 2.12
CA GLN A 32 3.37 -7.12 0.91
C GLN A 32 4.13 -5.79 0.81
N ALA A 33 4.46 -5.41 -0.42
CA ALA A 33 4.95 -4.08 -0.74
C ALA A 33 4.14 -3.48 -1.89
N MET A 34 3.90 -2.17 -1.83
CA MET A 34 3.27 -1.40 -2.89
C MET A 34 4.30 -0.44 -3.48
N ASN A 35 4.57 -0.57 -4.78
CA ASN A 35 5.51 0.29 -5.51
C ASN A 35 4.92 1.69 -5.76
N SER A 36 5.80 2.63 -6.13
CA SER A 36 5.40 3.94 -6.64
C SER A 36 4.46 3.80 -7.84
N GLY A 37 3.39 4.60 -7.85
CA GLY A 37 2.25 4.46 -8.76
C GLY A 37 1.13 3.56 -8.22
N GLY A 38 1.38 2.81 -7.13
CA GLY A 38 0.38 1.96 -6.51
C GLY A 38 -0.71 2.73 -5.76
N VAL A 39 -1.91 2.16 -5.76
CA VAL A 39 -3.11 2.74 -5.15
C VAL A 39 -3.88 1.65 -4.42
N LEU A 40 -4.26 1.92 -3.18
CA LEU A 40 -5.34 1.21 -2.49
C LEU A 40 -6.61 2.07 -2.54
N TYR A 41 -7.73 1.40 -2.73
CA TYR A 41 -9.06 1.99 -2.71
C TYR A 41 -9.77 1.51 -1.47
N SER A 42 -10.43 2.40 -0.72
CA SER A 42 -11.36 1.93 0.31
C SER A 42 -12.45 1.09 -0.33
N ARG A 43 -13.14 0.28 0.48
CA ARG A 43 -14.43 -0.27 0.09
C ARG A 43 -15.51 0.83 0.03
N GLN A 44 -16.64 0.56 -0.62
CA GLN A 44 -17.79 1.49 -0.66
C GLN A 44 -18.58 1.49 0.64
N SER A 45 -18.71 0.33 1.28
CA SER A 45 -19.33 0.15 2.59
C SER A 45 -18.83 -1.14 3.22
N GLU A 46 -19.25 -1.43 4.46
CA GLU A 46 -18.88 -2.66 5.17
C GLU A 46 -19.11 -3.94 4.34
N THR A 47 -20.23 -3.99 3.59
CA THR A 47 -20.66 -5.14 2.79
C THR A 47 -20.43 -4.99 1.28
N ASN A 48 -19.97 -3.83 0.82
CA ASN A 48 -19.74 -3.56 -0.59
C ASN A 48 -18.25 -3.30 -0.86
N PHE A 49 -17.60 -4.32 -1.43
CA PHE A 49 -16.17 -4.34 -1.74
C PHE A 49 -15.80 -3.62 -3.05
N ALA A 50 -16.74 -2.95 -3.73
CA ALA A 50 -16.41 -2.08 -4.84
C ALA A 50 -15.54 -0.90 -4.37
N HIS A 51 -14.79 -0.29 -5.29
CA HIS A 51 -13.92 0.84 -4.95
C HIS A 51 -14.73 2.05 -4.46
N GLY A 52 -14.43 2.47 -3.24
CA GLY A 52 -14.98 3.64 -2.56
C GLY A 52 -14.20 4.92 -2.83
N ARG A 53 -14.49 5.92 -1.99
CA ARG A 53 -14.05 7.30 -2.19
C ARG A 53 -12.69 7.64 -1.60
N PHE A 54 -12.08 6.79 -0.78
CA PHE A 54 -10.79 7.08 -0.18
C PHE A 54 -9.66 6.36 -0.92
N HIS A 55 -8.53 7.06 -1.00
CA HIS A 55 -7.32 6.64 -1.66
C HIS A 55 -6.14 6.64 -0.68
N PHE A 56 -5.32 5.60 -0.76
CA PHE A 56 -3.96 5.57 -0.22
C PHE A 56 -3.02 5.34 -1.40
N ARG A 57 -2.21 6.34 -1.76
CA ARG A 57 -1.43 6.35 -3.01
C ARG A 57 0.01 6.68 -2.76
N LEU A 58 0.91 5.82 -3.22
CA LEU A 58 2.31 6.22 -3.35
C LEU A 58 2.50 6.80 -4.75
N LEU A 59 2.62 8.12 -4.85
CA LEU A 59 2.76 8.82 -6.12
C LEU A 59 4.14 8.55 -6.75
N GLN A 60 4.30 8.76 -8.06
CA GLN A 60 5.55 8.42 -8.77
C GLN A 60 6.75 9.24 -8.28
N GLU A 61 6.50 10.49 -7.93
CA GLU A 61 7.44 11.46 -7.37
C GLU A 61 7.93 11.07 -5.96
N GLY A 62 7.22 10.17 -5.29
CA GLY A 62 7.63 9.53 -4.04
C GLY A 62 6.91 9.99 -2.78
N ASN A 63 5.88 10.84 -2.90
CA ASN A 63 4.97 11.13 -1.80
C ASN A 63 3.93 10.03 -1.63
N LEU A 64 3.77 9.58 -0.39
CA LEU A 64 2.58 8.85 0.03
C LEU A 64 1.51 9.86 0.40
N VAL A 65 0.33 9.75 -0.20
CA VAL A 65 -0.80 10.63 0.07
C VAL A 65 -2.06 9.85 0.44
N LEU A 66 -2.84 10.44 1.33
CA LEU A 66 -4.24 10.05 1.53
C LEU A 66 -5.14 11.17 1.03
N ASN A 67 -6.13 10.81 0.22
CA ASN A 67 -7.05 11.77 -0.35
C ASN A 67 -8.40 11.13 -0.68
N THR A 68 -9.39 11.96 -1.00
CA THR A 68 -10.66 11.49 -1.55
C THR A 68 -10.65 11.50 -3.07
N ARG A 69 -11.57 10.75 -3.66
CA ARG A 69 -11.86 10.77 -5.09
C ARG A 69 -13.35 10.85 -5.37
N ASP A 70 -13.66 11.35 -6.55
CA ASP A 70 -14.96 11.08 -7.16
C ASP A 70 -15.01 9.62 -7.63
N VAL A 71 -16.04 8.89 -7.20
CA VAL A 71 -16.16 7.45 -7.45
C VAL A 71 -16.41 7.18 -8.94
N GLN A 72 -17.11 8.07 -9.64
CA GLN A 72 -17.51 7.86 -11.04
C GLN A 72 -16.37 8.19 -12.03
N SER A 73 -15.74 9.35 -11.86
CA SER A 73 -14.68 9.84 -12.75
C SER A 73 -13.28 9.43 -12.33
N ASN A 74 -13.12 8.90 -11.11
CA ASN A 74 -11.83 8.63 -10.47
C ASN A 74 -10.96 9.89 -10.26
N PHE A 75 -11.56 11.08 -10.35
CA PHE A 75 -10.85 12.33 -10.09
C PHE A 75 -10.40 12.40 -8.63
N ALA A 76 -9.09 12.58 -8.42
CA ALA A 76 -8.48 12.69 -7.11
C ALA A 76 -8.51 14.15 -6.61
N TYR A 77 -9.10 14.38 -5.43
CA TYR A 77 -9.08 15.68 -4.76
C TYR A 77 -7.77 15.92 -4.00
N GLU A 78 -7.60 17.15 -3.52
CA GLU A 78 -6.50 17.59 -2.64
C GLU A 78 -6.25 16.57 -1.51
N PRO A 79 -5.00 16.18 -1.24
CA PRO A 79 -4.69 15.26 -0.16
C PRO A 79 -4.89 15.91 1.21
N TYR A 80 -5.50 15.16 2.13
CA TYR A 80 -5.62 15.55 3.53
C TYR A 80 -4.42 15.06 4.37
N TYR A 81 -3.59 14.16 3.81
CA TYR A 81 -2.31 13.76 4.35
C TYR A 81 -1.28 13.63 3.23
N ASN A 82 -0.06 14.08 3.49
CA ASN A 82 1.09 13.95 2.62
C ASN A 82 2.32 13.62 3.50
N SER A 83 3.09 12.60 3.11
CA SER A 83 4.28 12.16 3.85
C SER A 83 5.47 13.11 3.75
N GLY A 84 5.53 14.00 2.76
CA GLY A 84 6.69 14.86 2.50
C GLY A 84 7.94 14.05 2.16
N THR A 85 7.76 12.94 1.46
CA THR A 85 8.82 12.03 1.02
C THR A 85 9.13 12.17 -0.46
N ASP A 86 8.72 13.24 -1.13
CA ASP A 86 9.25 13.63 -2.42
C ASP A 86 10.43 14.59 -2.26
N ASP A 87 11.43 14.45 -3.11
CA ASP A 87 12.56 15.39 -3.20
C ASP A 87 12.91 15.57 -4.68
N SER A 88 12.38 16.63 -5.27
CA SER A 88 12.63 16.97 -6.68
C SER A 88 14.07 17.43 -6.93
N SER A 89 14.79 17.86 -5.89
CA SER A 89 16.20 18.26 -5.98
C SER A 89 17.14 17.05 -5.98
N ASN A 90 16.73 15.97 -5.30
CA ASN A 90 17.46 14.71 -5.25
C ASN A 90 16.49 13.53 -5.10
N THR A 91 16.10 12.95 -6.24
CA THR A 91 15.12 11.84 -6.28
C THR A 91 15.57 10.57 -5.55
N ALA A 92 16.86 10.46 -5.18
CA ALA A 92 17.32 9.38 -4.30
C ALA A 92 16.68 9.47 -2.89
N ASN A 93 16.31 10.67 -2.44
CA ASN A 93 15.62 10.87 -1.16
C ASN A 93 14.11 10.63 -1.24
N SER A 94 13.57 10.44 -2.46
CA SER A 94 12.16 10.18 -2.66
C SER A 94 11.74 8.77 -2.25
N GLY A 95 10.53 8.63 -1.71
CA GLY A 95 9.86 7.34 -1.50
C GLY A 95 9.70 6.56 -2.82
N TYR A 96 9.78 5.23 -2.76
CA TYR A 96 9.51 4.37 -3.93
C TYR A 96 8.71 3.11 -3.61
N GLN A 97 8.62 2.72 -2.34
CA GLN A 97 7.79 1.61 -1.89
C GLN A 97 7.15 1.91 -0.54
N VAL A 98 5.89 1.48 -0.36
CA VAL A 98 5.31 1.25 0.98
C VAL A 98 5.47 -0.22 1.27
N VAL A 99 6.05 -0.57 2.42
CA VAL A 99 6.27 -1.95 2.84
C VAL A 99 5.47 -2.23 4.09
N PHE A 100 4.74 -3.33 4.10
CA PHE A 100 4.15 -3.90 5.31
C PHE A 100 4.86 -5.23 5.61
N ASN A 101 5.76 -5.23 6.59
CA ASN A 101 6.68 -6.34 6.77
C ASN A 101 6.09 -7.49 7.63
N GLN A 102 6.84 -8.58 7.75
CA GLN A 102 6.48 -9.78 8.51
C GLN A 102 6.30 -9.57 10.03
N THR A 103 6.84 -8.47 10.58
CA THR A 103 6.65 -8.05 11.98
C THR A 103 5.55 -7.01 12.12
N ALA A 104 4.70 -6.89 11.09
CA ALA A 104 3.57 -5.97 11.02
C ALA A 104 3.94 -4.49 11.21
N GLN A 105 5.16 -4.10 10.85
CA GLN A 105 5.57 -2.70 10.72
C GLN A 105 5.28 -2.20 9.32
N MET A 106 4.75 -0.99 9.21
CA MET A 106 4.53 -0.34 7.94
C MET A 106 5.41 0.91 7.81
N TYR A 107 6.10 1.06 6.69
CA TYR A 107 6.98 2.18 6.43
C TYR A 107 7.07 2.52 4.94
N ILE A 108 7.48 3.75 4.63
CA ILE A 108 7.90 4.18 3.31
C ILE A 108 9.40 3.91 3.17
N LEU A 109 9.79 3.20 2.13
CA LEU A 109 11.19 2.98 1.76
C LEU A 109 11.58 4.00 0.68
N LYS A 110 12.65 4.76 0.96
CA LYS A 110 13.23 5.75 0.05
C LYS A 110 14.30 5.11 -0.84
N ARG A 111 14.56 5.69 -2.01
CA ARG A 111 15.52 5.14 -3.00
C ARG A 111 16.96 5.10 -2.47
N ASN A 112 17.28 5.91 -1.47
CA ASN A 112 18.54 5.92 -0.73
C ASN A 112 18.58 4.88 0.43
N ASN A 113 17.62 3.94 0.48
CA ASN A 113 17.43 2.91 1.51
C ASN A 113 17.04 3.42 2.91
N GLN A 114 16.82 4.72 3.10
CA GLN A 114 16.24 5.23 4.34
C GLN A 114 14.76 4.87 4.43
N ARG A 115 14.26 4.77 5.67
CA ARG A 115 12.88 4.43 5.97
C ARG A 115 12.20 5.57 6.71
N MET A 116 10.92 5.79 6.43
CA MET A 116 10.03 6.62 7.22
C MET A 116 8.89 5.75 7.72
N ASP A 117 8.82 5.54 9.03
CA ASP A 117 7.82 4.67 9.64
C ASP A 117 6.42 5.32 9.58
N LEU A 118 5.41 4.51 9.25
CA LEU A 118 3.99 4.91 9.21
C LEU A 118 3.25 4.41 10.46
N THR A 119 3.66 3.28 11.01
CA THR A 119 3.17 2.76 12.29
C THR A 119 3.98 3.36 13.44
N MET A 120 3.32 4.01 14.41
CA MET A 120 3.94 4.40 15.69
C MET A 120 3.72 3.31 16.75
N ASP A 121 4.78 3.01 17.51
CA ASP A 121 4.86 2.12 18.68
C ASP A 121 4.57 0.61 18.50
N LEU A 122 4.82 -0.12 19.60
CA LEU A 122 4.81 -1.58 19.79
C LEU A 122 3.70 -2.29 19.01
N VAL A 123 4.07 -2.84 17.86
CA VAL A 123 3.21 -3.77 17.14
C VAL A 123 3.18 -5.08 17.94
N PRO A 124 1.99 -5.59 18.30
CA PRO A 124 1.86 -6.89 18.96
C PRO A 124 2.59 -7.99 18.19
N SER A 125 3.06 -9.00 18.91
CA SER A 125 3.78 -10.13 18.32
C SER A 125 2.93 -10.80 17.24
N THR A 126 3.52 -10.95 16.05
CA THR A 126 2.93 -11.70 14.93
C THR A 126 2.90 -13.22 15.16
N LYS A 127 3.47 -13.71 16.28
CA LYS A 127 3.36 -15.13 16.68
C LYS A 127 1.95 -15.52 17.11
N ASP A 128 1.27 -14.60 17.79
CA ASP A 128 -0.04 -14.87 18.42
C ASP A 128 -1.18 -14.13 17.71
N HIS A 129 -0.86 -13.20 16.81
CA HIS A 129 -1.83 -12.32 16.16
C HIS A 129 -1.60 -12.23 14.65
N TYR A 130 -2.70 -12.21 13.91
CA TYR A 130 -2.71 -11.84 12.51
C TYR A 130 -2.95 -10.34 12.36
N HIS A 131 -2.12 -9.68 11.58
CA HIS A 131 -2.23 -8.24 11.33
C HIS A 131 -2.63 -7.98 9.88
N ARG A 132 -3.44 -6.95 9.69
CA ARG A 132 -3.73 -6.37 8.37
C ARG A 132 -3.82 -4.86 8.50
N ALA A 133 -3.49 -4.15 7.44
CA ALA A 133 -3.74 -2.72 7.34
C ALA A 133 -4.84 -2.49 6.31
N THR A 134 -5.91 -1.78 6.70
CA THR A 134 -7.08 -1.58 5.85
C THR A 134 -7.40 -0.10 5.74
N LEU A 135 -7.70 0.35 4.52
CA LEU A 135 -8.27 1.66 4.25
C LEU A 135 -9.79 1.58 4.36
N ASN A 136 -10.32 2.05 5.49
CA ASN A 136 -11.76 1.99 5.77
C ASN A 136 -12.58 2.94 4.88
N PHE A 137 -13.89 2.73 4.89
CA PHE A 137 -14.85 3.48 4.07
C PHE A 137 -15.40 4.73 4.77
N ASP A 138 -15.04 4.95 6.03
CA ASP A 138 -15.50 6.00 6.93
C ASP A 138 -14.36 6.82 7.57
#